data_AF-A0A822ADM0-F1
#
_entry.id   AF-A0A822ADM0-F1
#
_cell.length_a   1.000
_cell.length_b   1.000
_cell.length_c   1.000
_cell.angle_alpha   90.00
_cell.angle_beta   90.00
_cell.angle_gamma   90.00
#
_symmetry.space_group_name_H-M   'P 1'
#
loop_
_entity.id
_entity.type
_entity.pdbx_description
1 polymer ?
#
loop_
_entity_poly.entity_id
_entity_poly.type
_entity_poly.pdbx_seq_one_letter_code
_entity_poly.pdbx_strand_id
1 'polypeptide(L)'
;NLKTHQEQLNTNRDKLKNLLNDHRNHRKTLAQGAEKLRQIIEELPTAHLKLCNLLKKEKDSKQQLENAKHSGKIAEQNLKTTNKALTLGQEAFDTMNKFSRENRQAQVVGHDTKQRMLEERKTDVEKAKGECENQKKLLEKRENDYTTATSERIQAEKALENLEKQIEIEKNNINESKKILNNFEQDIEKVEKQISDILVNIENAEKNNEELKDQSASLCNQMKLKKREMELNQQRLNFILNKINQYEAELNDLKSLKENLNTQRNKIHKKHDEFVQSKNIISTTNEIRTFDLTKEADIRRIESEIFELQTEDNQLNERKNTLQRLSPIVSDKNSGLEKIFRDQKRELEEIQKQIETLENKLQPMDITIEFAKKNIEIEEENQTALERYLRTQTTELIFRKYELINCQLTEYRLKKQIELVKTQQKKRRDDLEPLKNKLNKNEEESQNVRANIHNLQQNIDEENRSSSDIKYTKGEIEFVKKRISTINEHVKQLENEFMNIEPELNQISSNFKIVYKDLCDFARKLIDIQPKILEKQLQINDCHHEIAEKEDIYRNYVEQRSKFTIDAYIHFYPKPETKTIEEK
;
A
#
# COMPACT_ATOMS: atom_id res chain seq x y z
N ASN A 1 -2.25 -61.99 -1.41
CA ASN A 1 -1.06 -61.11 -1.30
C ASN A 1 -0.89 -60.29 -2.56
N LEU A 2 -0.19 -60.74 -3.62
CA LEU A 2 -0.02 -59.96 -4.86
C LEU A 2 -1.32 -59.33 -5.42
N LYS A 3 -2.37 -60.15 -5.66
CA LYS A 3 -3.69 -59.65 -6.11
C LYS A 3 -4.29 -58.59 -5.16
N THR A 4 -4.14 -58.79 -3.86
CA THR A 4 -4.61 -57.88 -2.80
C THR A 4 -3.86 -56.55 -2.80
N HIS A 5 -2.55 -56.58 -3.02
CA HIS A 5 -1.74 -55.37 -3.19
C HIS A 5 -2.09 -54.64 -4.49
N GLN A 6 -2.36 -55.36 -5.59
CA GLN A 6 -2.83 -54.78 -6.85
C GLN A 6 -4.16 -54.03 -6.68
N GLU A 7 -5.12 -54.61 -5.96
CA GLU A 7 -6.41 -54.00 -5.63
C GLU A 7 -6.25 -52.74 -4.75
N GLN A 8 -5.34 -52.77 -3.78
CA GLN A 8 -4.98 -51.59 -2.96
C GLN A 8 -4.29 -50.49 -3.77
N LEU A 9 -3.39 -50.85 -4.69
CA LEU A 9 -2.65 -49.91 -5.54
C LEU A 9 -3.60 -49.21 -6.52
N ASN A 10 -4.54 -49.94 -7.13
CA ASN A 10 -5.62 -49.37 -7.95
C ASN A 10 -6.48 -48.41 -7.12
N THR A 11 -6.93 -48.82 -5.93
CA THR A 11 -7.73 -47.99 -5.02
C THR A 11 -7.01 -46.68 -4.63
N ASN A 12 -5.71 -46.75 -4.33
CA ASN A 12 -4.92 -45.58 -3.98
C ASN A 12 -4.61 -44.70 -5.21
N ARG A 13 -4.44 -45.28 -6.40
CA ARG A 13 -4.30 -44.54 -7.67
C ARG A 13 -5.56 -43.75 -8.01
N ASP A 14 -6.74 -44.31 -7.79
CA ASP A 14 -8.02 -43.60 -7.98
C ASP A 14 -8.22 -42.47 -6.96
N LYS A 15 -7.87 -42.69 -5.68
CA LYS A 15 -7.84 -41.62 -4.67
C LYS A 15 -6.88 -40.49 -5.05
N LEU A 16 -5.66 -40.82 -5.46
CA LEU A 16 -4.65 -39.85 -5.89
C LEU A 16 -5.14 -39.05 -7.10
N LYS A 17 -5.78 -39.71 -8.07
CA LYS A 17 -6.37 -39.08 -9.25
C LYS A 17 -7.49 -38.09 -8.89
N ASN A 18 -8.35 -38.43 -7.93
CA ASN A 18 -9.39 -37.54 -7.43
C ASN A 18 -8.80 -36.35 -6.67
N LEU A 19 -7.89 -36.58 -5.72
CA LEU A 19 -7.17 -35.55 -4.96
C LEU A 19 -6.44 -34.56 -5.89
N LEU A 20 -5.74 -35.06 -6.92
CA LEU A 20 -5.08 -34.23 -7.92
C LEU A 20 -6.08 -33.37 -8.73
N ASN A 21 -7.27 -33.88 -9.01
CA ASN A 21 -8.30 -33.16 -9.75
C ASN A 21 -8.91 -32.04 -8.88
N ASP A 22 -9.20 -32.33 -7.62
CA ASP A 22 -9.74 -31.36 -6.65
C ASP A 22 -8.71 -30.27 -6.32
N HIS A 23 -7.45 -30.65 -6.07
CA HIS A 23 -6.31 -29.73 -5.94
C HIS A 23 -6.16 -28.83 -7.18
N ARG A 24 -6.31 -29.38 -8.39
CA ARG A 24 -6.27 -28.61 -9.65
C ARG A 24 -7.45 -27.64 -9.79
N ASN A 25 -8.63 -28.02 -9.34
CA ASN A 25 -9.81 -27.15 -9.31
C ASN A 25 -9.63 -26.02 -8.29
N HIS A 26 -9.15 -26.32 -7.08
CA HIS A 26 -8.85 -25.29 -6.08
C HIS A 26 -7.72 -24.34 -6.50
N ARG A 27 -6.70 -24.80 -7.23
CA ARG A 27 -5.70 -23.89 -7.85
C ARG A 27 -6.33 -22.92 -8.85
N LYS A 28 -7.34 -23.33 -9.63
CA LYS A 28 -8.08 -22.41 -10.52
C LYS A 28 -8.86 -21.37 -9.71
N THR A 29 -9.56 -21.77 -8.65
CA THR A 29 -10.29 -20.85 -7.76
C THR A 29 -9.36 -19.86 -7.09
N LEU A 30 -8.20 -20.31 -6.58
CA LEU A 30 -7.16 -19.45 -6.02
C LEU A 30 -6.66 -18.43 -7.05
N ALA A 31 -6.38 -18.86 -8.29
CA ALA A 31 -5.92 -17.98 -9.36
C ALA A 31 -6.98 -16.93 -9.74
N GLN A 32 -8.27 -17.31 -9.78
CA GLN A 32 -9.38 -16.38 -10.01
C GLN A 32 -9.53 -15.35 -8.88
N GLY A 33 -9.41 -15.77 -7.62
CA GLY A 33 -9.41 -14.86 -6.47
C GLY A 33 -8.22 -13.90 -6.49
N ALA A 34 -7.02 -14.39 -6.82
CA ALA A 34 -5.82 -13.57 -6.96
C ALA A 34 -5.94 -12.53 -8.09
N GLU A 35 -6.53 -12.90 -9.23
CA GLU A 35 -6.77 -11.99 -10.36
C GLU A 35 -7.82 -10.91 -10.03
N LYS A 36 -8.91 -11.27 -9.34
CA LYS A 36 -9.85 -10.27 -8.80
C LYS A 36 -9.18 -9.30 -7.82
N LEU A 37 -8.41 -9.83 -6.86
CA LEU A 37 -7.67 -9.02 -5.91
C LEU A 37 -6.74 -8.04 -6.63
N ARG A 38 -6.05 -8.52 -7.67
CA ARG A 38 -5.19 -7.68 -8.51
C ARG A 38 -5.96 -6.57 -9.20
N GLN A 39 -7.11 -6.86 -9.81
CA GLN A 39 -7.95 -5.85 -10.47
C GLN A 39 -8.39 -4.76 -9.48
N ILE A 40 -8.86 -5.14 -8.29
CA ILE A 40 -9.26 -4.19 -7.23
C ILE A 40 -8.05 -3.36 -6.76
N ILE A 41 -6.86 -3.96 -6.66
CA ILE A 41 -5.60 -3.25 -6.32
C ILE A 41 -5.14 -2.31 -7.44
N GLU A 42 -5.39 -2.60 -8.72
CA GLU A 42 -5.10 -1.71 -9.85
C GLU A 42 -6.11 -0.53 -9.92
N GLU A 43 -7.36 -0.74 -9.51
CA GLU A 43 -8.38 0.32 -9.42
C GLU A 43 -8.16 1.27 -8.22
N LEU A 44 -7.66 0.78 -7.09
CA LEU A 44 -7.52 1.55 -5.84
C LEU A 44 -6.68 2.84 -6.00
N PRO A 45 -5.48 2.85 -6.65
CA PRO A 45 -4.75 4.09 -6.94
C PRO A 45 -5.55 5.09 -7.79
N THR A 46 -6.35 4.59 -8.73
CA THR A 46 -7.17 5.42 -9.62
C THR A 46 -8.32 6.07 -8.85
N ALA A 47 -8.97 5.34 -7.95
CA ALA A 47 -9.98 5.87 -7.03
C ALA A 47 -9.36 6.92 -6.07
N HIS A 48 -8.19 6.63 -5.50
CA HIS A 48 -7.48 7.54 -4.59
C HIS A 48 -7.04 8.83 -5.29
N LEU A 49 -6.57 8.75 -6.53
CA LEU A 49 -6.21 9.92 -7.34
C LEU A 49 -7.43 10.79 -7.68
N LYS A 50 -8.59 10.16 -8.00
CA LYS A 50 -9.86 10.87 -8.17
C LYS A 50 -10.27 11.61 -6.89
N LEU A 51 -10.18 10.96 -5.73
CA LEU A 51 -10.48 11.58 -4.44
C LEU A 51 -9.56 12.76 -4.13
N CYS A 52 -8.26 12.65 -4.38
CA CYS A 52 -7.31 13.76 -4.23
C CYS A 52 -7.64 14.97 -5.12
N ASN A 53 -8.09 14.73 -6.35
CA ASN A 53 -8.52 15.79 -7.26
C ASN A 53 -9.83 16.46 -6.79
N LEU A 54 -10.78 15.68 -6.25
CA LEU A 54 -12.02 16.21 -5.67
C LEU A 54 -11.76 17.03 -4.40
N LEU A 55 -10.88 16.56 -3.50
CA LEU A 55 -10.43 17.31 -2.32
C LEU A 55 -9.81 18.67 -2.71
N LYS A 56 -9.02 18.70 -3.78
CA LYS A 56 -8.47 19.95 -4.31
C LYS A 56 -9.58 20.87 -4.85
N LYS A 57 -10.52 20.34 -5.64
CA LYS A 57 -11.69 21.08 -6.15
C LYS A 57 -12.55 21.65 -5.02
N GLU A 58 -12.84 20.88 -3.97
CA GLU A 58 -13.58 21.34 -2.79
C GLU A 58 -12.86 22.47 -2.07
N LYS A 59 -11.53 22.34 -1.86
CA LYS A 59 -10.70 23.39 -1.25
C LYS A 59 -10.72 24.68 -2.07
N ASP A 60 -10.57 24.58 -3.39
CA ASP A 60 -10.57 25.74 -4.29
C ASP A 60 -11.96 26.41 -4.32
N SER A 61 -13.05 25.64 -4.37
CA SER A 61 -14.43 26.15 -4.24
C SER A 61 -14.68 26.84 -2.90
N LYS A 62 -14.18 26.27 -1.79
CA LYS A 62 -14.30 26.85 -0.44
C LYS A 62 -13.59 28.19 -0.34
N GLN A 63 -12.38 28.31 -0.89
CA GLN A 63 -11.66 29.58 -0.93
C GLN A 63 -12.40 30.62 -1.77
N GLN A 64 -12.98 30.22 -2.90
CA GLN A 64 -13.78 31.12 -3.76
C GLN A 64 -15.06 31.58 -3.06
N LEU A 65 -15.70 30.72 -2.26
CA LEU A 65 -16.87 31.08 -1.44
C LEU A 65 -16.52 32.08 -0.33
N GLU A 66 -15.41 31.88 0.42
CA GLU A 66 -14.99 32.84 1.45
C GLU A 66 -14.58 34.20 0.85
N ASN A 67 -13.90 34.20 -0.31
CA ASN A 67 -13.61 35.43 -1.04
C ASN A 67 -14.91 36.16 -1.47
N ALA A 68 -15.93 35.42 -1.93
CA ALA A 68 -17.23 35.98 -2.30
C ALA A 68 -17.99 36.54 -1.08
N LYS A 69 -17.94 35.86 0.08
CA LYS A 69 -18.50 36.38 1.35
C LYS A 69 -17.83 37.68 1.79
N HIS A 70 -16.51 37.79 1.65
CA HIS A 70 -15.79 39.02 1.98
C HIS A 70 -16.17 40.17 1.03
N SER A 71 -16.22 39.91 -0.28
CA SER A 71 -16.69 40.84 -1.31
C SER A 71 -18.12 41.34 -1.04
N GLY A 72 -19.04 40.43 -0.70
CA GLY A 72 -20.42 40.76 -0.35
C GLY A 72 -20.52 41.69 0.87
N LYS A 73 -19.75 41.44 1.93
CA LYS A 73 -19.69 42.32 3.11
C LYS A 73 -19.20 43.73 2.77
N ILE A 74 -18.23 43.87 1.87
CA ILE A 74 -17.75 45.18 1.40
C ILE A 74 -18.85 45.90 0.63
N ALA A 75 -19.53 45.22 -0.30
CA ALA A 75 -20.66 45.80 -1.05
C ALA A 75 -21.81 46.24 -0.13
N GLU A 76 -22.14 45.46 0.89
CA GLU A 76 -23.16 45.78 1.89
C GLU A 76 -22.76 46.99 2.76
N GLN A 77 -21.50 47.08 3.19
CA GLN A 77 -20.96 48.24 3.91
C GLN A 77 -20.97 49.52 3.05
N ASN A 78 -20.62 49.41 1.76
CA ASN A 78 -20.69 50.52 0.81
C ASN A 78 -22.13 50.99 0.66
N LEU A 79 -23.09 50.08 0.37
CA LEU A 79 -24.51 50.40 0.26
C LEU A 79 -25.05 51.06 1.54
N LYS A 80 -24.69 50.57 2.73
CA LYS A 80 -25.07 51.18 4.01
C LYS A 80 -24.51 52.60 4.16
N THR A 81 -23.30 52.84 3.69
CA THR A 81 -22.64 54.16 3.74
C THR A 81 -23.28 55.14 2.76
N THR A 82 -23.53 54.72 1.51
CA THR A 82 -24.21 55.53 0.49
C THR A 82 -25.65 55.87 0.90
N ASN A 83 -26.39 54.91 1.49
CA ASN A 83 -27.73 55.18 2.04
C ASN A 83 -27.68 56.23 3.17
N LYS A 84 -26.73 56.13 4.11
CA LYS A 84 -26.56 57.14 5.16
C LYS A 84 -26.22 58.52 4.59
N ALA A 85 -25.41 58.59 3.53
CA ALA A 85 -25.10 59.82 2.83
C ALA A 85 -26.31 60.39 2.05
N LEU A 86 -27.19 59.55 1.52
CA LEU A 86 -28.46 59.97 0.93
C LEU A 86 -29.39 60.57 2.00
N THR A 87 -29.58 59.91 3.14
CA THR A 87 -30.40 60.42 4.25
C THR A 87 -29.90 61.77 4.77
N LEU A 88 -28.60 61.90 5.06
CA LEU A 88 -28.00 63.18 5.45
C LEU A 88 -28.14 64.26 4.35
N GLY A 89 -28.16 63.86 3.08
CA GLY A 89 -28.42 64.75 1.94
C GLY A 89 -29.86 65.25 1.91
N GLN A 90 -30.82 64.38 2.21
CA GLN A 90 -32.25 64.70 2.31
C GLN A 90 -32.52 65.63 3.51
N GLU A 91 -31.98 65.31 4.69
CA GLU A 91 -32.09 66.16 5.89
C GLU A 91 -31.50 67.57 5.66
N ALA A 92 -30.35 67.65 4.98
CA ALA A 92 -29.73 68.93 4.61
C ALA A 92 -30.55 69.70 3.56
N PHE A 93 -31.12 69.00 2.57
CA PHE A 93 -32.01 69.58 1.56
C PHE A 93 -33.28 70.15 2.19
N ASP A 94 -33.93 69.39 3.08
CA ASP A 94 -35.15 69.83 3.77
C ASP A 94 -34.88 70.98 4.75
N THR A 95 -33.77 70.93 5.48
CA THR A 95 -33.32 72.03 6.35
C THR A 95 -33.02 73.29 5.54
N MET A 96 -32.32 73.17 4.40
CA MET A 96 -32.09 74.29 3.49
C MET A 96 -33.39 74.82 2.88
N ASN A 97 -34.35 73.96 2.54
CA ASN A 97 -35.64 74.39 1.99
C ASN A 97 -36.50 75.10 3.02
N LYS A 98 -36.45 74.67 4.29
CA LYS A 98 -37.04 75.40 5.41
C LYS A 98 -36.41 76.79 5.54
N PHE A 99 -35.09 76.87 5.59
CA PHE A 99 -34.35 78.14 5.66
C PHE A 99 -34.63 79.05 4.45
N SER A 100 -34.70 78.53 3.22
CA SER A 100 -35.05 79.31 2.01
C SER A 100 -36.52 79.76 1.99
N ARG A 101 -37.45 79.04 2.63
CA ARG A 101 -38.83 79.52 2.83
C ARG A 101 -38.90 80.65 3.85
N GLU A 102 -38.08 80.58 4.90
CA GLU A 102 -37.94 81.59 5.95
C GLU A 102 -37.17 82.84 5.45
N ASN A 103 -36.30 82.71 4.45
CA ASN A 103 -35.33 83.73 4.03
C ASN A 103 -35.54 84.22 2.57
N ARG A 104 -36.74 84.72 2.26
CA ARG A 104 -37.22 85.09 0.91
C ARG A 104 -36.55 86.31 0.22
N GLN A 105 -35.35 86.75 0.63
CA GLN A 105 -34.67 87.90 0.01
C GLN A 105 -33.17 87.75 -0.29
N ALA A 106 -32.53 86.60 -0.03
CA ALA A 106 -31.10 86.42 -0.33
C ALA A 106 -30.84 85.35 -1.42
N GLN A 107 -30.30 85.77 -2.57
CA GLN A 107 -29.87 84.89 -3.67
C GLN A 107 -28.59 84.11 -3.31
N VAL A 108 -28.69 82.88 -2.82
CA VAL A 108 -27.54 81.93 -2.86
C VAL A 108 -28.00 80.49 -3.11
N VAL A 109 -27.42 79.86 -4.14
CA VAL A 109 -27.61 78.48 -4.63
C VAL A 109 -29.02 78.11 -5.11
N GLY A 110 -29.20 78.11 -6.43
CA GLY A 110 -30.44 77.72 -7.10
C GLY A 110 -30.89 76.28 -6.81
N HIS A 111 -32.22 76.11 -6.76
CA HIS A 111 -32.92 74.84 -6.49
C HIS A 111 -32.40 73.67 -7.33
N ASP A 112 -32.13 73.91 -8.62
CA ASP A 112 -31.75 72.90 -9.61
C ASP A 112 -30.39 72.26 -9.36
N THR A 113 -29.47 72.94 -8.67
CA THR A 113 -28.18 72.35 -8.27
C THR A 113 -28.38 71.38 -7.10
N LYS A 114 -29.24 71.73 -6.14
CA LYS A 114 -29.57 70.87 -4.99
C LYS A 114 -30.34 69.63 -5.44
N GLN A 115 -31.28 69.79 -6.37
CA GLN A 115 -32.05 68.68 -6.93
C GLN A 115 -31.17 67.74 -7.78
N ARG A 116 -30.20 68.26 -8.55
CA ARG A 116 -29.18 67.43 -9.23
C ARG A 116 -28.36 66.60 -8.25
N MET A 117 -27.82 67.20 -7.19
CA MET A 117 -27.05 66.47 -6.16
C MET A 117 -27.89 65.38 -5.47
N LEU A 118 -29.21 65.56 -5.34
CA LEU A 118 -30.10 64.56 -4.77
C LEU A 118 -30.36 63.39 -5.75
N GLU A 119 -30.56 63.68 -7.04
CA GLU A 119 -30.73 62.63 -8.07
C GLU A 119 -29.42 61.88 -8.36
N GLU A 120 -28.27 62.54 -8.30
CA GLU A 120 -26.95 61.90 -8.33
C GLU A 120 -26.81 60.89 -7.17
N ARG A 121 -27.09 61.31 -5.92
CA ARG A 121 -27.05 60.39 -4.76
C ARG A 121 -28.06 59.25 -4.84
N LYS A 122 -29.24 59.46 -5.43
CA LYS A 122 -30.20 58.37 -5.69
C LYS A 122 -29.64 57.38 -6.72
N THR A 123 -29.00 57.88 -7.77
CA THR A 123 -28.35 57.07 -8.82
C THR A 123 -27.19 56.25 -8.23
N ASP A 124 -26.40 56.83 -7.32
CA ASP A 124 -25.34 56.11 -6.60
C ASP A 124 -25.90 54.99 -5.70
N VAL A 125 -27.05 55.21 -5.04
CA VAL A 125 -27.74 54.17 -4.25
C VAL A 125 -28.31 53.06 -5.15
N GLU A 126 -28.94 53.39 -6.27
CA GLU A 126 -29.39 52.41 -7.29
C GLU A 126 -28.22 51.54 -7.78
N LYS A 127 -27.09 52.16 -8.11
CA LYS A 127 -25.87 51.47 -8.55
C LYS A 127 -25.31 50.57 -7.45
N ALA A 128 -25.19 51.05 -6.22
CA ALA A 128 -24.72 50.26 -5.08
C ALA A 128 -25.65 49.07 -4.75
N LYS A 129 -26.97 49.22 -4.93
CA LYS A 129 -27.91 48.10 -4.83
C LYS A 129 -27.66 47.06 -5.92
N GLY A 130 -27.49 47.49 -7.18
CA GLY A 130 -27.20 46.60 -8.30
C GLY A 130 -25.90 45.81 -8.11
N GLU A 131 -24.85 46.47 -7.60
CA GLU A 131 -23.58 45.83 -7.24
C GLU A 131 -23.78 44.80 -6.11
N CYS A 132 -24.53 45.13 -5.05
CA CYS A 132 -24.85 44.21 -3.96
C CYS A 132 -25.66 42.98 -4.41
N GLU A 133 -26.67 43.17 -5.27
CA GLU A 133 -27.51 42.09 -5.80
C GLU A 133 -26.71 41.15 -6.73
N ASN A 134 -25.77 41.71 -7.51
CA ASN A 134 -24.86 40.91 -8.34
C ASN A 134 -23.86 40.10 -7.50
N GLN A 135 -23.31 40.66 -6.42
CA GLN A 135 -22.46 39.92 -5.48
C GLN A 135 -23.24 38.80 -4.80
N LYS A 136 -24.50 39.03 -4.41
CA LYS A 136 -25.38 38.01 -3.80
C LYS A 136 -25.61 36.82 -4.73
N LYS A 137 -25.95 37.04 -6.00
CA LYS A 137 -26.09 35.98 -7.02
C LYS A 137 -24.80 35.20 -7.27
N LEU A 138 -23.65 35.88 -7.22
CA LEU A 138 -22.35 35.24 -7.34
C LEU A 138 -22.07 34.33 -6.13
N LEU A 139 -22.41 34.79 -4.92
CA LEU A 139 -22.24 34.07 -3.66
C LEU A 139 -23.09 32.78 -3.63
N GLU A 140 -24.37 32.89 -4.01
CA GLU A 140 -25.31 31.75 -4.14
C GLU A 140 -24.82 30.70 -5.15
N LYS A 141 -24.23 31.13 -6.28
CA LYS A 141 -23.57 30.23 -7.23
C LYS A 141 -22.36 29.51 -6.60
N ARG A 142 -21.49 30.24 -5.89
CA ARG A 142 -20.32 29.65 -5.21
C ARG A 142 -20.68 28.69 -4.09
N GLU A 143 -21.78 28.93 -3.42
CA GLU A 143 -22.30 28.04 -2.38
C GLU A 143 -22.75 26.71 -2.98
N ASN A 144 -23.50 26.75 -4.09
CA ASN A 144 -23.88 25.57 -4.88
C ASN A 144 -22.68 24.80 -5.48
N ASP A 145 -21.65 25.51 -5.97
CA ASP A 145 -20.40 24.90 -6.45
C ASP A 145 -19.71 24.10 -5.32
N TYR A 146 -19.75 24.62 -4.07
CA TYR A 146 -19.14 23.99 -2.89
C TYR A 146 -19.95 22.80 -2.35
N THR A 147 -21.29 22.89 -2.25
CA THR A 147 -22.12 21.73 -1.86
C THR A 147 -22.01 20.59 -2.86
N THR A 148 -21.97 20.89 -4.16
CA THR A 148 -21.76 19.90 -5.22
C THR A 148 -20.43 19.17 -5.03
N ALA A 149 -19.31 19.90 -4.93
CA ALA A 149 -17.98 19.32 -4.71
C ALA A 149 -17.90 18.49 -3.41
N THR A 150 -18.54 18.96 -2.33
CA THR A 150 -18.62 18.22 -1.06
C THR A 150 -19.36 16.89 -1.23
N SER A 151 -20.46 16.86 -1.99
CA SER A 151 -21.21 15.64 -2.27
C SER A 151 -20.42 14.64 -3.12
N GLU A 152 -19.69 15.13 -4.13
CA GLU A 152 -18.81 14.32 -4.98
C GLU A 152 -17.70 13.64 -4.15
N ARG A 153 -17.07 14.38 -3.23
CA ARG A 153 -16.07 13.83 -2.29
C ARG A 153 -16.66 12.71 -1.43
N ILE A 154 -17.81 12.95 -0.79
CA ILE A 154 -18.45 11.96 0.11
C ILE A 154 -18.82 10.67 -0.66
N GLN A 155 -19.25 10.76 -1.91
CA GLN A 155 -19.49 9.58 -2.75
C GLN A 155 -18.18 8.84 -3.09
N ALA A 156 -17.12 9.58 -3.43
CA ALA A 156 -15.81 8.99 -3.71
C ALA A 156 -15.18 8.30 -2.49
N GLU A 157 -15.35 8.86 -1.29
CA GLU A 157 -14.89 8.23 -0.03
C GLU A 157 -15.62 6.91 0.24
N LYS A 158 -16.95 6.87 0.10
CA LYS A 158 -17.73 5.62 0.23
C LYS A 158 -17.34 4.56 -0.80
N ALA A 159 -17.02 4.98 -2.03
CA ALA A 159 -16.52 4.06 -3.05
C ALA A 159 -15.16 3.47 -2.68
N LEU A 160 -14.27 4.29 -2.11
CA LEU A 160 -12.93 3.87 -1.68
C LEU A 160 -13.00 2.91 -0.47
N GLU A 161 -13.83 3.23 0.54
CA GLU A 161 -14.11 2.35 1.69
C GLU A 161 -14.67 0.99 1.25
N ASN A 162 -15.53 0.96 0.22
CA ASN A 162 -16.05 -0.29 -0.35
C ASN A 162 -14.96 -1.12 -1.06
N LEU A 163 -14.05 -0.47 -1.81
CA LEU A 163 -12.91 -1.17 -2.44
C LEU A 163 -11.97 -1.76 -1.38
N GLU A 164 -11.68 -1.03 -0.30
CA GLU A 164 -10.86 -1.52 0.82
C GLU A 164 -11.48 -2.76 1.48
N LYS A 165 -12.80 -2.75 1.74
CA LYS A 165 -13.52 -3.93 2.26
C LYS A 165 -13.47 -5.13 1.31
N GLN A 166 -13.57 -4.92 0.00
CA GLN A 166 -13.46 -6.00 -0.98
C GLN A 166 -12.04 -6.60 -1.02
N ILE A 167 -10.98 -5.79 -0.87
CA ILE A 167 -9.60 -6.26 -0.74
C ILE A 167 -9.44 -7.18 0.48
N GLU A 168 -10.04 -6.82 1.62
CA GLU A 168 -9.97 -7.62 2.84
C GLU A 168 -10.71 -8.97 2.71
N ILE A 169 -11.91 -8.96 2.10
CA ILE A 169 -12.67 -10.18 1.81
C ILE A 169 -11.87 -11.12 0.88
N GLU A 170 -11.36 -10.64 -0.25
CA GLU A 170 -10.63 -11.52 -1.18
C GLU A 170 -9.25 -11.95 -0.64
N LYS A 171 -8.60 -11.16 0.22
CA LYS A 171 -7.41 -11.63 0.98
C LYS A 171 -7.73 -12.83 1.87
N ASN A 172 -8.87 -12.80 2.56
CA ASN A 172 -9.30 -13.90 3.42
C ASN A 172 -9.64 -15.14 2.59
N ASN A 173 -10.40 -14.99 1.49
CA ASN A 173 -10.69 -16.08 0.54
C ASN A 173 -9.41 -16.75 -0.01
N ILE A 174 -8.41 -15.95 -0.38
CA ILE A 174 -7.10 -16.43 -0.87
C ILE A 174 -6.35 -17.19 0.22
N ASN A 175 -6.34 -16.68 1.46
CA ASN A 175 -5.67 -17.35 2.59
C ASN A 175 -6.34 -18.68 2.97
N GLU A 176 -7.67 -18.74 2.92
CA GLU A 176 -8.42 -19.96 3.17
C GLU A 176 -8.20 -21.00 2.07
N SER A 177 -8.26 -20.58 0.80
CA SER A 177 -7.91 -21.42 -0.36
C SER A 177 -6.48 -21.97 -0.28
N LYS A 178 -5.51 -21.19 0.21
CA LYS A 178 -4.14 -21.65 0.46
C LYS A 178 -4.05 -22.72 1.55
N LYS A 179 -4.82 -22.59 2.65
CA LYS A 179 -4.86 -23.63 3.70
C LYS A 179 -5.38 -24.94 3.14
N ILE A 180 -6.46 -24.91 2.36
CA ILE A 180 -7.06 -26.11 1.76
C ILE A 180 -6.07 -26.76 0.77
N LEU A 181 -5.38 -25.96 -0.06
CA LEU A 181 -4.33 -26.48 -0.96
C LEU A 181 -3.19 -27.16 -0.21
N ASN A 182 -2.71 -26.58 0.89
CA ASN A 182 -1.65 -27.16 1.72
C ASN A 182 -2.08 -28.50 2.37
N ASN A 183 -3.36 -28.63 2.74
CA ASN A 183 -3.92 -29.91 3.20
C ASN A 183 -3.95 -30.96 2.08
N PHE A 184 -4.38 -30.57 0.87
CA PHE A 184 -4.35 -31.47 -0.30
C PHE A 184 -2.94 -31.92 -0.66
N GLU A 185 -1.93 -31.05 -0.56
CA GLU A 185 -0.53 -31.40 -0.81
C GLU A 185 -0.03 -32.45 0.23
N GLN A 186 -0.43 -32.34 1.51
CA GLN A 186 -0.13 -33.34 2.55
C GLN A 186 -0.86 -34.68 2.33
N ASP A 187 -2.13 -34.66 1.93
CA ASP A 187 -2.89 -35.88 1.63
C ASP A 187 -2.35 -36.61 0.39
N ILE A 188 -1.88 -35.86 -0.63
CA ILE A 188 -1.17 -36.41 -1.79
C ILE A 188 0.13 -37.10 -1.36
N GLU A 189 1.01 -36.42 -0.61
CA GLU A 189 2.28 -36.98 -0.12
C GLU A 189 2.07 -38.27 0.69
N LYS A 190 1.01 -38.31 1.51
CA LYS A 190 0.63 -39.49 2.29
C LYS A 190 0.19 -40.67 1.42
N VAL A 191 -0.55 -40.43 0.33
CA VAL A 191 -0.97 -41.47 -0.61
C VAL A 191 0.20 -41.94 -1.48
N GLU A 192 1.07 -41.03 -1.93
CA GLU A 192 2.29 -41.37 -2.66
C GLU A 192 3.21 -42.28 -1.84
N LYS A 193 3.41 -41.97 -0.55
CA LYS A 193 4.15 -42.84 0.36
C LYS A 193 3.52 -44.24 0.50
N GLN A 194 2.20 -44.33 0.64
CA GLN A 194 1.51 -45.63 0.67
C GLN A 194 1.69 -46.42 -0.62
N ILE A 195 1.72 -45.75 -1.78
CA ILE A 195 1.98 -46.40 -3.07
C ILE A 195 3.43 -46.92 -3.12
N SER A 196 4.41 -46.14 -2.68
CA SER A 196 5.81 -46.57 -2.58
C SER A 196 6.00 -47.79 -1.68
N ASP A 197 5.38 -47.79 -0.49
CA ASP A 197 5.44 -48.91 0.45
C ASP A 197 4.82 -50.19 -0.15
N ILE A 198 3.73 -50.08 -0.92
CA ILE A 198 3.11 -51.22 -1.61
C ILE A 198 4.01 -51.73 -2.76
N LEU A 199 4.61 -50.84 -3.55
CA LEU A 199 5.51 -51.23 -4.65
C LEU A 199 6.72 -52.03 -4.16
N VAL A 200 7.37 -51.60 -3.07
CA VAL A 200 8.48 -52.34 -2.45
C VAL A 200 8.03 -53.74 -1.98
N ASN A 201 6.80 -53.88 -1.48
CA ASN A 201 6.26 -55.18 -1.09
C ASN A 201 5.94 -56.09 -2.29
N ILE A 202 5.56 -55.52 -3.44
CA ILE A 202 5.36 -56.25 -4.70
C ILE A 202 6.71 -56.74 -5.24
N GLU A 203 7.71 -55.87 -5.35
CA GLU A 203 9.05 -56.20 -5.85
C GLU A 203 9.71 -57.33 -5.04
N ASN A 204 9.61 -57.28 -3.71
CA ASN A 204 10.07 -58.37 -2.84
C ASN A 204 9.30 -59.69 -3.05
N ALA A 205 7.99 -59.62 -3.32
CA ALA A 205 7.17 -60.80 -3.59
C ALA A 205 7.47 -61.42 -4.97
N GLU A 206 7.78 -60.61 -5.98
CA GLU A 206 8.19 -61.05 -7.32
C GLU A 206 9.55 -61.73 -7.27
N LYS A 207 10.53 -61.13 -6.59
CA LYS A 207 11.86 -61.73 -6.39
C LYS A 207 11.81 -63.11 -5.71
N ASN A 208 11.00 -63.25 -4.66
CA ASN A 208 10.76 -64.54 -4.00
C ASN A 208 10.12 -65.58 -4.96
N ASN A 209 9.26 -65.11 -5.88
CA ASN A 209 8.61 -65.97 -6.86
C ASN A 209 9.59 -66.42 -7.97
N GLU A 210 10.57 -65.59 -8.32
CA GLU A 210 11.70 -65.95 -9.19
C GLU A 210 12.62 -67.00 -8.56
N GLU A 211 12.99 -66.84 -7.29
CA GLU A 211 13.76 -67.87 -6.57
C GLU A 211 13.02 -69.23 -6.52
N LEU A 212 11.70 -69.22 -6.33
CA LEU A 212 10.86 -70.44 -6.41
C LEU A 212 10.81 -71.03 -7.83
N LYS A 213 10.85 -70.18 -8.87
CA LYS A 213 10.91 -70.58 -10.28
C LYS A 213 12.23 -71.30 -10.59
N ASP A 214 13.35 -70.77 -10.10
CA ASP A 214 14.68 -71.37 -10.26
C ASP A 214 14.81 -72.69 -9.49
N GLN A 215 14.26 -72.75 -8.27
CA GLN A 215 14.17 -74.01 -7.51
C GLN A 215 13.35 -75.06 -8.28
N SER A 216 12.21 -74.68 -8.87
CA SER A 216 11.39 -75.56 -9.71
C SER A 216 12.12 -76.01 -10.99
N ALA A 217 12.84 -75.11 -11.66
CA ALA A 217 13.64 -75.42 -12.84
C ALA A 217 14.80 -76.38 -12.51
N SER A 218 15.47 -76.19 -11.38
CA SER A 218 16.48 -77.11 -10.85
C SER A 218 15.90 -78.51 -10.60
N LEU A 219 14.74 -78.60 -9.93
CA LEU A 219 14.04 -79.86 -9.69
C LEU A 219 13.65 -80.57 -11.00
N CYS A 220 13.16 -79.81 -11.98
CA CYS A 220 12.82 -80.31 -13.31
C CYS A 220 14.04 -80.86 -14.07
N ASN A 221 15.20 -80.21 -13.95
CA ASN A 221 16.45 -80.71 -14.53
C ASN A 221 16.96 -81.98 -13.83
N GLN A 222 16.82 -82.09 -12.50
CA GLN A 222 17.10 -83.35 -11.78
C GLN A 222 16.17 -84.49 -12.25
N MET A 223 14.89 -84.21 -12.48
CA MET A 223 13.96 -85.20 -13.06
C MET A 223 14.36 -85.63 -14.48
N LYS A 224 14.80 -84.69 -15.34
CA LYS A 224 15.30 -85.02 -16.69
C LYS A 224 16.56 -85.90 -16.65
N LEU A 225 17.46 -85.66 -15.70
CA LEU A 225 18.65 -86.49 -15.49
C LEU A 225 18.26 -87.92 -15.09
N LYS A 226 17.38 -88.08 -14.09
CA LYS A 226 16.84 -89.40 -13.72
C LYS A 226 16.11 -90.10 -14.88
N LYS A 227 15.40 -89.35 -15.73
CA LYS A 227 14.77 -89.92 -16.93
C LYS A 227 15.81 -90.48 -17.90
N ARG A 228 16.90 -89.75 -18.17
CA ARG A 228 18.01 -90.23 -18.99
C ARG A 228 18.71 -91.47 -18.41
N GLU A 229 18.86 -91.56 -17.09
CA GLU A 229 19.40 -92.77 -16.45
C GLU A 229 18.48 -93.99 -16.71
N MET A 230 17.15 -93.82 -16.61
CA MET A 230 16.20 -94.89 -16.97
C MET A 230 16.28 -95.25 -18.46
N GLU A 231 16.33 -94.26 -19.37
CA GLU A 231 16.47 -94.49 -20.82
C GLU A 231 17.78 -95.23 -21.15
N LEU A 232 18.89 -94.90 -20.49
CA LEU A 232 20.17 -95.61 -20.66
C LEU A 232 20.11 -97.05 -20.13
N ASN A 233 19.40 -97.29 -19.03
CA ASN A 233 19.15 -98.64 -18.51
C ASN A 233 18.24 -99.45 -19.46
N GLN A 234 17.23 -98.80 -20.08
CA GLN A 234 16.40 -99.41 -21.12
C GLN A 234 17.23 -99.82 -22.35
N GLN A 235 18.16 -98.97 -22.79
CA GLN A 235 19.08 -99.28 -23.89
C GLN A 235 20.01 -100.45 -23.57
N ARG A 236 20.53 -100.53 -22.33
CA ARG A 236 21.30 -101.69 -21.86
C ARG A 236 20.46 -102.98 -21.90
N LEU A 237 19.18 -102.90 -21.52
CA LEU A 237 18.23 -104.02 -21.60
C LEU A 237 18.05 -104.48 -23.06
N ASN A 238 17.83 -103.53 -23.98
CA ASN A 238 17.66 -103.82 -25.41
C ASN A 238 18.93 -104.40 -26.07
N PHE A 239 20.12 -103.99 -25.63
CA PHE A 239 21.37 -104.61 -26.08
C PHE A 239 21.46 -106.08 -25.66
N ILE A 240 21.08 -106.41 -24.42
CA ILE A 240 20.98 -107.79 -23.94
C ILE A 240 19.94 -108.57 -24.74
N LEU A 241 18.79 -107.96 -25.05
CA LEU A 241 17.71 -108.57 -25.83
C LEU A 241 18.16 -108.90 -27.27
N ASN A 242 18.86 -107.98 -27.94
CA ASN A 242 19.42 -108.23 -29.27
C ASN A 242 20.47 -109.33 -29.27
N LYS A 243 21.28 -109.42 -28.20
CA LYS A 243 22.20 -110.54 -27.98
C LYS A 243 21.47 -111.88 -27.92
N ILE A 244 20.32 -111.95 -27.25
CA ILE A 244 19.47 -113.15 -27.19
C ILE A 244 18.90 -113.48 -28.58
N ASN A 245 18.35 -112.50 -29.29
CA ASN A 245 17.81 -112.69 -30.64
C ASN A 245 18.86 -113.19 -31.65
N GLN A 246 20.11 -112.75 -31.51
CA GLN A 246 21.23 -113.22 -32.33
C GLN A 246 21.49 -114.72 -32.13
N TYR A 247 21.48 -115.19 -30.86
CA TYR A 247 21.57 -116.61 -30.55
C TYR A 247 20.34 -117.42 -31.00
N GLU A 248 19.15 -116.80 -31.10
CA GLU A 248 17.97 -117.48 -31.68
C GLU A 248 18.00 -117.57 -33.21
N ALA A 249 18.63 -116.62 -33.91
CA ALA A 249 18.84 -116.69 -35.36
C ALA A 249 19.78 -117.85 -35.73
N GLU A 250 20.93 -117.95 -35.04
CA GLU A 250 21.87 -119.08 -35.15
C GLU A 250 21.16 -120.44 -34.93
N LEU A 251 20.20 -120.49 -34.01
CA LEU A 251 19.38 -121.68 -33.72
C LEU A 251 18.37 -122.01 -34.83
N ASN A 252 17.88 -121.02 -35.59
CA ASN A 252 16.92 -121.22 -36.68
C ASN A 252 17.60 -121.57 -38.01
N ASP A 253 18.81 -121.07 -38.28
CA ASP A 253 19.61 -121.52 -39.43
C ASP A 253 19.91 -123.03 -39.35
N LEU A 254 20.22 -123.52 -38.13
CA LEU A 254 20.35 -124.94 -37.83
C LEU A 254 19.06 -125.75 -38.05
N LYS A 255 17.87 -125.14 -37.94
CA LYS A 255 16.59 -125.78 -38.30
C LYS A 255 16.34 -125.79 -39.80
N SER A 256 16.65 -124.71 -40.52
CA SER A 256 16.51 -124.63 -41.97
C SER A 256 17.33 -125.72 -42.68
N LEU A 257 18.57 -125.93 -42.21
CA LEU A 257 19.44 -127.01 -42.67
C LEU A 257 18.80 -128.41 -42.51
N LYS A 258 18.05 -128.63 -41.42
CA LYS A 258 17.33 -129.88 -41.12
C LYS A 258 16.09 -130.08 -42.01
N GLU A 259 15.38 -129.00 -42.35
CA GLU A 259 14.17 -129.04 -43.19
C GLU A 259 14.52 -129.37 -44.66
N ASN A 260 15.66 -128.84 -45.15
CA ASN A 260 16.17 -129.11 -46.49
C ASN A 260 16.50 -130.61 -46.68
N LEU A 261 17.10 -131.24 -45.67
CA LEU A 261 17.38 -132.69 -45.64
C LEU A 261 16.09 -133.54 -45.64
N ASN A 262 15.04 -133.14 -44.91
CA ASN A 262 13.73 -133.80 -44.95
C ASN A 262 13.07 -133.70 -46.34
N THR A 263 13.30 -132.61 -47.07
CA THR A 263 12.70 -132.40 -48.40
C THR A 263 13.33 -133.30 -49.47
N GLN A 264 14.61 -133.66 -49.33
CA GLN A 264 15.23 -134.71 -50.15
C GLN A 264 14.66 -136.11 -49.81
N ARG A 265 14.51 -136.42 -48.51
CA ARG A 265 13.96 -137.70 -48.03
C ARG A 265 12.56 -138.01 -48.59
N ASN A 266 11.67 -137.01 -48.62
CA ASN A 266 10.31 -137.17 -49.11
C ASN A 266 10.18 -137.39 -50.63
N LYS A 267 11.20 -137.05 -51.43
CA LYS A 267 11.20 -137.35 -52.88
C LYS A 267 11.46 -138.82 -53.19
N ILE A 268 12.10 -139.56 -52.28
CA ILE A 268 12.42 -140.98 -52.43
C ILE A 268 11.21 -141.86 -52.04
N HIS A 269 10.44 -141.44 -51.04
CA HIS A 269 9.30 -142.21 -50.52
C HIS A 269 8.05 -142.25 -51.40
N LYS A 270 7.97 -141.48 -52.50
CA LYS A 270 6.77 -141.41 -53.38
C LYS A 270 6.86 -142.26 -54.67
N LYS A 271 7.75 -143.25 -54.70
CA LYS A 271 7.95 -144.15 -55.85
C LYS A 271 8.01 -145.65 -55.51
N HIS A 272 7.72 -146.04 -54.26
CA HIS A 272 8.00 -147.41 -53.79
C HIS A 272 6.80 -148.17 -53.17
N ASP A 273 5.55 -147.76 -53.45
CA ASP A 273 4.34 -148.50 -53.03
C ASP A 273 3.56 -149.14 -54.20
N GLU A 274 4.24 -149.38 -55.34
CA GLU A 274 3.75 -150.32 -56.35
C GLU A 274 4.79 -151.41 -56.67
N PHE A 275 4.53 -152.59 -56.08
CA PHE A 275 4.61 -153.89 -56.75
C PHE A 275 6.00 -154.46 -57.15
N VAL A 276 6.55 -155.35 -56.30
CA VAL A 276 7.08 -156.66 -56.74
C VAL A 276 6.86 -157.72 -55.64
N GLN A 277 6.27 -158.86 -55.99
CA GLN A 277 6.44 -160.12 -55.25
C GLN A 277 7.20 -161.15 -56.11
N SER A 278 7.87 -162.07 -55.43
CA SER A 278 8.89 -162.99 -55.94
C SER A 278 8.39 -164.07 -56.91
N LYS A 279 9.30 -164.50 -57.79
CA LYS A 279 9.16 -165.61 -58.75
C LYS A 279 9.90 -166.86 -58.27
N ASN A 280 9.45 -168.04 -58.70
CA ASN A 280 10.11 -169.36 -58.59
C ASN A 280 9.44 -170.28 -59.67
N ILE A 281 10.03 -171.32 -60.29
CA ILE A 281 11.25 -172.12 -60.02
C ILE A 281 11.63 -172.96 -61.30
N ILE A 282 12.92 -173.33 -61.51
CA ILE A 282 13.51 -174.52 -62.23
C ILE A 282 13.02 -174.86 -63.70
N SER A 283 13.83 -175.01 -64.77
CA SER A 283 14.91 -175.99 -65.13
C SER A 283 14.44 -177.45 -65.40
N THR A 284 15.05 -178.34 -66.21
CA THR A 284 16.29 -178.33 -67.04
C THR A 284 16.24 -179.40 -68.18
N THR A 285 16.67 -179.04 -69.40
CA THR A 285 17.67 -179.76 -70.25
C THR A 285 17.45 -181.21 -70.74
N ASN A 286 17.25 -181.41 -72.05
CA ASN A 286 17.91 -182.40 -72.95
C ASN A 286 17.15 -182.57 -74.29
N GLU A 287 17.84 -182.39 -75.42
CA GLU A 287 17.28 -182.37 -76.81
C GLU A 287 16.17 -181.35 -77.12
N ILE A 288 15.75 -180.58 -76.12
CA ILE A 288 15.88 -179.11 -76.18
C ILE A 288 16.96 -178.74 -75.14
N ARG A 289 17.99 -177.98 -75.55
CA ARG A 289 19.29 -177.80 -74.83
C ARG A 289 19.68 -176.32 -74.66
N THR A 290 20.59 -176.05 -73.72
CA THR A 290 20.29 -175.05 -72.66
C THR A 290 21.48 -174.50 -71.87
N PHE A 291 21.40 -173.20 -71.52
CA PHE A 291 21.60 -172.58 -70.19
C PHE A 291 22.80 -172.96 -69.28
N ASP A 292 23.80 -172.07 -69.12
CA ASP A 292 24.16 -171.34 -67.87
C ASP A 292 25.51 -170.59 -68.01
N LEU A 293 25.55 -169.25 -68.03
CA LEU A 293 26.80 -168.44 -67.81
C LEU A 293 26.56 -166.92 -67.54
N THR A 294 25.44 -166.53 -66.92
CA THR A 294 25.11 -165.09 -66.69
C THR A 294 24.83 -164.66 -65.25
N LYS A 295 24.83 -165.57 -64.26
CA LYS A 295 24.39 -165.26 -62.88
C LYS A 295 25.46 -164.77 -61.91
N GLU A 296 26.75 -164.87 -62.24
CA GLU A 296 27.82 -164.67 -61.25
C GLU A 296 28.23 -163.20 -61.03
N ALA A 297 27.70 -162.28 -61.85
CA ALA A 297 27.88 -160.84 -61.67
C ALA A 297 26.94 -160.23 -60.62
N ASP A 298 25.74 -160.77 -60.45
CA ASP A 298 24.69 -160.15 -59.61
C ASP A 298 24.90 -160.41 -58.11
N ILE A 299 25.52 -161.52 -57.74
CA ILE A 299 25.70 -161.93 -56.33
C ILE A 299 26.57 -160.92 -55.55
N ARG A 300 27.68 -160.45 -56.14
CA ARG A 300 28.65 -159.57 -55.46
C ARG A 300 28.17 -158.15 -55.20
N ARG A 301 27.03 -157.73 -55.77
CA ARG A 301 26.46 -156.39 -55.55
C ARG A 301 25.55 -156.33 -54.33
N ILE A 302 24.80 -157.42 -54.09
CA ILE A 302 23.77 -157.51 -53.05
C ILE A 302 24.41 -157.50 -51.64
N GLU A 303 25.57 -158.13 -51.46
CA GLU A 303 26.23 -158.23 -50.16
C GLU A 303 26.73 -156.88 -49.62
N SER A 304 27.07 -155.92 -50.51
CA SER A 304 27.53 -154.59 -50.10
C SER A 304 26.39 -153.67 -49.64
N GLU A 305 25.18 -153.81 -50.20
CA GLU A 305 24.02 -153.00 -49.81
C GLU A 305 23.47 -153.39 -48.42
N ILE A 306 23.63 -154.66 -48.00
CA ILE A 306 23.12 -155.16 -46.71
C ILE A 306 23.86 -154.52 -45.51
N PHE A 307 25.16 -154.23 -45.64
CA PHE A 307 25.98 -153.70 -44.54
C PHE A 307 25.67 -152.22 -44.23
N GLU A 308 25.40 -151.41 -45.25
CA GLU A 308 25.08 -149.98 -45.06
C GLU A 308 23.69 -149.81 -44.41
N LEU A 309 22.70 -150.63 -44.82
CA LEU A 309 21.34 -150.57 -44.29
C LEU A 309 21.24 -150.85 -42.77
N GLN A 310 22.05 -151.76 -42.22
CA GLN A 310 22.08 -152.01 -40.77
C GLN A 310 22.69 -150.85 -39.96
N THR A 311 23.52 -150.02 -40.60
CA THR A 311 24.16 -148.87 -39.96
C THR A 311 23.19 -147.67 -39.90
N GLU A 312 22.33 -147.51 -40.90
CA GLU A 312 21.31 -146.45 -40.93
C GLU A 312 20.16 -146.66 -39.93
N ASP A 313 19.68 -147.90 -39.74
CA ASP A 313 18.51 -148.18 -38.90
C ASP A 313 18.74 -147.81 -37.41
N ASN A 314 19.95 -148.08 -36.91
CA ASN A 314 20.36 -147.70 -35.55
C ASN A 314 20.36 -146.16 -35.35
N GLN A 315 20.83 -145.39 -36.34
CA GLN A 315 20.81 -143.93 -36.28
C GLN A 315 19.40 -143.33 -36.42
N LEU A 316 18.49 -144.04 -37.10
CA LEU A 316 17.08 -143.65 -37.22
C LEU A 316 16.38 -143.68 -35.85
N ASN A 317 16.66 -144.71 -35.06
CA ASN A 317 15.98 -144.98 -33.79
C ASN A 317 16.37 -143.95 -32.70
N GLU A 318 17.64 -143.56 -32.63
CA GLU A 318 18.07 -142.44 -31.77
C GLU A 318 17.39 -141.12 -32.13
N ARG A 319 17.31 -140.80 -33.44
CA ARG A 319 16.69 -139.55 -33.92
C ARG A 319 15.20 -139.44 -33.57
N LYS A 320 14.48 -140.56 -33.52
CA LYS A 320 13.07 -140.62 -33.08
C LYS A 320 12.92 -140.20 -31.62
N ASN A 321 13.77 -140.72 -30.73
CA ASN A 321 13.76 -140.38 -29.30
C ASN A 321 14.09 -138.89 -29.05
N THR A 322 15.01 -138.31 -29.84
CA THR A 322 15.36 -136.89 -29.73
C THR A 322 14.22 -135.97 -30.18
N LEU A 323 13.48 -136.32 -31.23
CA LEU A 323 12.30 -135.57 -31.68
C LEU A 323 11.19 -135.55 -30.61
N GLN A 324 10.96 -136.67 -29.94
CA GLN A 324 9.92 -136.77 -28.90
C GLN A 324 10.22 -135.88 -27.68
N ARG A 325 11.51 -135.63 -27.37
CA ARG A 325 11.95 -134.68 -26.33
C ARG A 325 11.84 -133.21 -26.72
N LEU A 326 11.83 -132.89 -28.02
CA LEU A 326 11.80 -131.50 -28.52
C LEU A 326 10.38 -130.91 -28.64
N SER A 327 9.35 -131.75 -28.76
CA SER A 327 7.96 -131.30 -28.96
C SER A 327 7.46 -130.34 -27.85
N PRO A 328 7.63 -130.64 -26.55
CA PRO A 328 7.17 -129.73 -25.47
C PRO A 328 7.87 -128.37 -25.52
N ILE A 329 9.17 -128.35 -25.82
CA ILE A 329 10.02 -127.15 -25.85
C ILE A 329 9.55 -126.16 -26.94
N VAL A 330 9.03 -126.68 -28.06
CA VAL A 330 8.47 -125.83 -29.12
C VAL A 330 7.14 -125.20 -28.69
N SER A 331 6.30 -125.94 -27.98
CA SER A 331 5.03 -125.42 -27.42
C SER A 331 5.29 -124.30 -26.41
N ASP A 332 6.21 -124.50 -25.47
CA ASP A 332 6.56 -123.50 -24.45
C ASP A 332 7.12 -122.22 -25.10
N LYS A 333 8.02 -122.34 -26.08
CA LYS A 333 8.53 -121.18 -26.83
C LYS A 333 7.43 -120.40 -27.57
N ASN A 334 6.45 -121.09 -28.14
CA ASN A 334 5.34 -120.42 -28.82
C ASN A 334 4.47 -119.61 -27.83
N SER A 335 4.24 -120.14 -26.62
CA SER A 335 3.54 -119.41 -25.55
C SER A 335 4.33 -118.16 -25.09
N GLY A 336 5.66 -118.24 -25.08
CA GLY A 336 6.55 -117.12 -24.78
C GLY A 336 6.47 -115.99 -25.82
N LEU A 337 6.44 -116.33 -27.11
CA LEU A 337 6.30 -115.36 -28.20
C LEU A 337 4.96 -114.61 -28.15
N GLU A 338 3.84 -115.30 -27.89
CA GLU A 338 2.56 -114.62 -27.70
C GLU A 338 2.57 -113.66 -26.51
N LYS A 339 3.27 -114.01 -25.43
CA LYS A 339 3.40 -113.14 -24.26
C LYS A 339 4.17 -111.87 -24.62
N ILE A 340 5.30 -111.98 -25.30
CA ILE A 340 6.08 -110.84 -25.79
C ILE A 340 5.23 -109.93 -26.69
N PHE A 341 4.44 -110.50 -27.59
CA PHE A 341 3.57 -109.73 -28.49
C PHE A 341 2.47 -108.95 -27.74
N ARG A 342 1.91 -109.54 -26.66
CA ARG A 342 0.96 -108.87 -25.76
C ARG A 342 1.62 -107.75 -24.96
N ASP A 343 2.84 -107.97 -24.47
CA ASP A 343 3.58 -106.98 -23.69
C ASP A 343 4.02 -105.79 -24.56
N GLN A 344 4.54 -106.01 -25.77
CA GLN A 344 4.87 -104.96 -26.75
C GLN A 344 3.65 -104.12 -27.16
N LYS A 345 2.48 -104.75 -27.35
CA LYS A 345 1.25 -104.01 -27.65
C LYS A 345 0.87 -103.06 -26.50
N ARG A 346 1.05 -103.51 -25.26
CA ARG A 346 0.79 -102.70 -24.06
C ARG A 346 1.77 -101.52 -23.94
N GLU A 347 3.05 -101.72 -24.23
CA GLU A 347 4.04 -100.62 -24.28
C GLU A 347 3.66 -99.56 -25.34
N LEU A 348 3.16 -99.99 -26.51
CA LEU A 348 2.75 -99.08 -27.59
C LEU A 348 1.54 -98.20 -27.19
N GLU A 349 0.55 -98.80 -26.54
CA GLU A 349 -0.61 -98.09 -25.95
C GLU A 349 -0.17 -97.11 -24.84
N GLU A 350 0.87 -97.46 -24.08
CA GLU A 350 1.42 -96.63 -23.00
C GLU A 350 2.25 -95.45 -23.53
N ILE A 351 3.00 -95.64 -24.63
CA ILE A 351 3.69 -94.55 -25.36
C ILE A 351 2.67 -93.58 -25.96
N GLN A 352 1.57 -94.07 -26.57
CA GLN A 352 0.51 -93.18 -27.08
C GLN A 352 -0.09 -92.31 -25.99
N LYS A 353 -0.39 -92.86 -24.80
CA LYS A 353 -0.85 -92.07 -23.64
C LYS A 353 0.19 -91.05 -23.19
N GLN A 354 1.49 -91.36 -23.26
CA GLN A 354 2.55 -90.39 -22.92
C GLN A 354 2.62 -89.23 -23.91
N ILE A 355 2.44 -89.49 -25.21
CA ILE A 355 2.37 -88.45 -26.26
C ILE A 355 1.15 -87.55 -26.02
N GLU A 356 -0.03 -88.14 -25.87
CA GLU A 356 -1.28 -87.40 -25.58
C GLU A 356 -1.16 -86.57 -24.28
N THR A 357 -0.46 -87.08 -23.26
CA THR A 357 -0.18 -86.35 -22.01
C THR A 357 0.79 -85.17 -22.23
N LEU A 358 1.71 -85.26 -23.20
CA LEU A 358 2.63 -84.16 -23.54
C LEU A 358 1.96 -83.09 -24.41
N GLU A 359 1.13 -83.48 -25.37
CA GLU A 359 0.34 -82.56 -26.19
C GLU A 359 -0.65 -81.75 -25.32
N ASN A 360 -1.34 -82.42 -24.39
CA ASN A 360 -2.20 -81.77 -23.39
C ASN A 360 -1.43 -80.82 -22.43
N LYS A 361 -0.10 -80.98 -22.30
CA LYS A 361 0.76 -80.05 -21.55
C LYS A 361 1.33 -78.92 -22.43
N LEU A 362 1.40 -79.11 -23.74
CA LEU A 362 1.91 -78.10 -24.67
C LEU A 362 0.89 -76.97 -24.87
N GLN A 363 -0.39 -77.29 -25.06
CA GLN A 363 -1.45 -76.29 -25.27
C GLN A 363 -1.53 -75.19 -24.19
N PRO A 364 -1.56 -75.49 -22.87
CA PRO A 364 -1.54 -74.43 -21.86
C PRO A 364 -0.23 -73.63 -21.85
N MET A 365 0.86 -74.18 -22.37
CA MET A 365 2.14 -73.49 -22.52
C MET A 365 2.08 -72.45 -23.66
N ASP A 366 1.48 -72.79 -24.80
CA ASP A 366 1.24 -71.83 -25.90
C ASP A 366 0.31 -70.68 -25.47
N ILE A 367 -0.75 -70.98 -24.73
CA ILE A 367 -1.64 -69.96 -24.13
C ILE A 367 -0.86 -69.05 -23.17
N THR A 368 0.08 -69.62 -22.39
CA THR A 368 0.94 -68.84 -21.49
C THR A 368 1.90 -67.93 -22.26
N ILE A 369 2.41 -68.38 -23.42
CA ILE A 369 3.29 -67.58 -24.30
C ILE A 369 2.52 -66.43 -24.95
N GLU A 370 1.30 -66.67 -25.46
CA GLU A 370 0.38 -65.63 -25.93
C GLU A 370 0.13 -64.56 -24.85
N PHE A 371 -0.19 -64.99 -23.62
CA PHE A 371 -0.45 -64.08 -22.51
C PHE A 371 0.80 -63.27 -22.12
N ALA A 372 1.98 -63.91 -22.13
CA ALA A 372 3.25 -63.24 -21.85
C ALA A 372 3.60 -62.19 -22.91
N LYS A 373 3.42 -62.49 -24.21
CA LYS A 373 3.60 -61.51 -25.30
C LYS A 373 2.69 -60.29 -25.11
N LYS A 374 1.42 -60.52 -24.78
CA LYS A 374 0.45 -59.45 -24.58
C LYS A 374 0.77 -58.58 -23.37
N ASN A 375 1.29 -59.16 -22.29
CA ASN A 375 1.80 -58.39 -21.16
C ASN A 375 3.02 -57.53 -21.52
N ILE A 376 3.93 -58.05 -22.36
CA ILE A 376 5.09 -57.28 -22.85
C ILE A 376 4.64 -56.09 -23.70
N GLU A 377 3.71 -56.31 -24.65
CA GLU A 377 3.13 -55.25 -25.50
C GLU A 377 2.49 -54.12 -24.66
N ILE A 378 1.72 -54.47 -23.63
CA ILE A 378 1.13 -53.50 -22.68
C ILE A 378 2.22 -52.73 -21.93
N GLU A 379 3.32 -53.38 -21.54
CA GLU A 379 4.39 -52.71 -20.79
C GLU A 379 5.26 -51.80 -21.66
N GLU A 380 5.46 -52.14 -22.94
CA GLU A 380 6.07 -51.25 -23.94
C GLU A 380 5.19 -50.00 -24.18
N GLU A 381 3.87 -50.14 -24.21
CA GLU A 381 2.94 -49.00 -24.25
C GLU A 381 3.02 -48.15 -22.98
N ASN A 382 3.05 -48.77 -21.79
CA ASN A 382 3.19 -48.09 -20.50
C ASN A 382 4.50 -47.30 -20.42
N GLN A 383 5.63 -47.92 -20.82
CA GLN A 383 6.94 -47.27 -20.86
C GLN A 383 6.93 -46.07 -21.82
N THR A 384 6.37 -46.24 -23.02
CA THR A 384 6.23 -45.16 -24.02
C THR A 384 5.38 -43.99 -23.49
N ALA A 385 4.31 -44.29 -22.74
CA ALA A 385 3.48 -43.28 -22.10
C ALA A 385 4.21 -42.55 -20.97
N LEU A 386 4.99 -43.26 -20.16
CA LEU A 386 5.81 -42.70 -19.09
C LEU A 386 6.91 -41.78 -19.64
N GLU A 387 7.60 -42.18 -20.72
CA GLU A 387 8.59 -41.33 -21.39
C GLU A 387 7.98 -40.02 -21.92
N ARG A 388 6.79 -40.07 -22.53
CA ARG A 388 6.07 -38.86 -22.96
C ARG A 388 5.70 -37.97 -21.78
N TYR A 389 5.25 -38.54 -20.67
CA TYR A 389 4.95 -37.80 -19.46
C TYR A 389 6.22 -37.12 -18.89
N LEU A 390 7.34 -37.84 -18.78
CA LEU A 390 8.61 -37.31 -18.29
C LEU A 390 9.17 -36.20 -19.19
N ARG A 391 9.08 -36.34 -20.52
CA ARG A 391 9.43 -35.26 -21.47
C ARG A 391 8.56 -34.01 -21.26
N THR A 392 7.26 -34.20 -21.02
CA THR A 392 6.33 -33.10 -20.75
C THR A 392 6.68 -32.38 -19.44
N GLN A 393 6.90 -33.13 -18.35
CA GLN A 393 7.31 -32.56 -17.06
C GLN A 393 8.67 -31.85 -17.15
N THR A 394 9.63 -32.42 -17.89
CA THR A 394 10.94 -31.79 -18.12
C THR A 394 10.79 -30.44 -18.84
N THR A 395 9.91 -30.36 -19.84
CA THR A 395 9.65 -29.13 -20.61
C THR A 395 8.98 -28.06 -19.74
N GLU A 396 7.98 -28.44 -18.94
CA GLU A 396 7.32 -27.59 -17.95
C GLU A 396 8.33 -27.04 -16.91
N LEU A 397 9.25 -27.88 -16.43
CA LEU A 397 10.26 -27.52 -15.44
C LEU A 397 11.30 -26.55 -16.03
N ILE A 398 11.70 -26.74 -17.30
CA ILE A 398 12.51 -25.76 -18.05
C ILE A 398 11.78 -24.42 -18.16
N PHE A 399 10.49 -24.41 -18.52
CA PHE A 399 9.71 -23.18 -18.64
C PHE A 399 9.62 -22.41 -17.32
N ARG A 400 9.28 -23.10 -16.21
CA ARG A 400 9.24 -22.51 -14.86
C ARG A 400 10.61 -21.96 -14.42
N LYS A 401 11.71 -22.58 -14.85
CA LYS A 401 13.07 -22.06 -14.60
C LYS A 401 13.32 -20.74 -15.33
N TYR A 402 12.84 -20.59 -16.57
CA TYR A 402 12.88 -19.31 -17.30
C TYR A 402 12.00 -18.24 -16.64
N GLU A 403 10.78 -18.60 -16.19
CA GLU A 403 9.91 -17.68 -15.46
C GLU A 403 10.57 -17.18 -14.15
N LEU A 404 11.17 -18.09 -13.38
CA LEU A 404 11.89 -17.74 -12.15
C LEU A 404 13.03 -16.75 -12.39
N ILE A 405 13.82 -16.96 -13.46
CA ILE A 405 14.90 -16.04 -13.86
C ILE A 405 14.34 -14.66 -14.21
N ASN A 406 13.22 -14.60 -14.94
CA ASN A 406 12.56 -13.33 -15.28
C ASN A 406 12.00 -12.60 -14.05
N CYS A 407 11.45 -13.34 -13.08
CA CYS A 407 11.03 -12.78 -11.78
C CYS A 407 12.23 -12.21 -11.01
N GLN A 408 13.35 -12.93 -10.93
CA GLN A 408 14.58 -12.47 -10.26
C GLN A 408 15.17 -11.20 -10.92
N LEU A 409 15.20 -11.14 -12.25
CA LEU A 409 15.63 -9.94 -13.00
C LEU A 409 14.70 -8.75 -12.74
N THR A 410 13.40 -8.99 -12.60
CA THR A 410 12.41 -7.96 -12.26
C THR A 410 12.58 -7.46 -10.84
N GLU A 411 12.79 -8.37 -9.88
CA GLU A 411 13.09 -8.03 -8.48
C GLU A 411 14.37 -7.18 -8.36
N TYR A 412 15.43 -7.54 -9.08
CA TYR A 412 16.67 -6.75 -9.13
C TYR A 412 16.45 -5.33 -9.67
N ARG A 413 15.68 -5.17 -10.75
CA ARG A 413 15.30 -3.86 -11.31
C ARG A 413 14.51 -3.02 -10.30
N LEU A 414 13.51 -3.62 -9.63
CA LEU A 414 12.70 -2.95 -8.61
C LEU A 414 13.54 -2.52 -7.40
N LYS A 415 14.46 -3.37 -6.91
CA LYS A 415 15.42 -3.02 -5.86
C LYS A 415 16.24 -1.78 -6.23
N LYS A 416 16.76 -1.70 -7.47
CA LYS A 416 17.52 -0.53 -7.95
C LYS A 416 16.65 0.74 -8.09
N GLN A 417 15.40 0.62 -8.51
CA GLN A 417 14.47 1.76 -8.51
C GLN A 417 14.17 2.26 -7.09
N ILE A 418 13.99 1.36 -6.12
CA ILE A 418 13.76 1.71 -4.70
C ILE A 418 14.96 2.44 -4.11
N GLU A 419 16.20 2.02 -4.41
CA GLU A 419 17.42 2.74 -3.99
C GLU A 419 17.47 4.17 -4.57
N LEU A 420 17.13 4.33 -5.86
CA LEU A 420 17.06 5.64 -6.51
C LEU A 420 15.99 6.55 -5.85
N VAL A 421 14.78 6.02 -5.62
CA VAL A 421 13.70 6.77 -4.98
C VAL A 421 14.06 7.16 -3.55
N LYS A 422 14.69 6.27 -2.76
CA LYS A 422 15.21 6.60 -1.41
C LYS A 422 16.23 7.74 -1.46
N THR A 423 17.14 7.70 -2.45
CA THR A 423 18.17 8.74 -2.64
C THR A 423 17.54 10.09 -3.01
N GLN A 424 16.56 10.10 -3.92
CA GLN A 424 15.79 11.29 -4.29
C GLN A 424 14.91 11.82 -3.13
N GLN A 425 14.35 10.95 -2.30
CA GLN A 425 13.59 11.33 -1.12
C GLN A 425 14.50 11.95 -0.06
N LYS A 426 15.69 11.38 0.19
CA LYS A 426 16.69 11.99 1.06
C LYS A 426 17.06 13.38 0.57
N LYS A 427 17.46 13.53 -0.71
CA LYS A 427 17.79 14.85 -1.28
C LYS A 427 16.66 15.86 -1.10
N ARG A 428 15.41 15.50 -1.42
CA ARG A 428 14.25 16.39 -1.22
C ARG A 428 14.02 16.78 0.24
N ARG A 429 14.38 15.92 1.20
CA ARG A 429 14.32 16.23 2.64
C ARG A 429 15.41 17.23 3.03
N ASP A 430 16.64 16.97 2.55
CA ASP A 430 17.80 17.82 2.77
C ASP A 430 17.59 19.23 2.13
N ASP A 431 16.89 19.30 0.98
CA ASP A 431 16.48 20.55 0.32
C ASP A 431 15.32 21.29 1.05
N LEU A 432 14.46 20.57 1.79
CA LEU A 432 13.29 21.15 2.48
C LEU A 432 13.67 21.86 3.79
N GLU A 433 14.63 21.33 4.53
CA GLU A 433 15.07 21.90 5.82
C GLU A 433 15.56 23.36 5.73
N PRO A 434 16.43 23.77 4.78
CA PRO A 434 16.82 25.17 4.65
C PRO A 434 15.67 26.08 4.17
N LEU A 435 14.68 25.56 3.43
CA LEU A 435 13.48 26.32 3.07
C LEU A 435 12.59 26.56 4.29
N LYS A 436 12.43 25.56 5.16
CA LYS A 436 11.70 25.69 6.44
C LYS A 436 12.37 26.72 7.36
N ASN A 437 13.71 26.69 7.47
CA ASN A 437 14.45 27.67 8.26
C ASN A 437 14.31 29.11 7.71
N LYS A 438 14.29 29.27 6.37
CA LYS A 438 13.98 30.56 5.73
C LYS A 438 12.55 31.02 6.01
N LEU A 439 11.57 30.12 5.99
CA LEU A 439 10.18 30.45 6.28
C LEU A 439 10.02 30.97 7.71
N ASN A 440 10.56 30.24 8.70
CA ASN A 440 10.53 30.67 10.11
C ASN A 440 11.15 32.06 10.30
N LYS A 441 12.31 32.32 9.68
CA LYS A 441 12.96 33.64 9.75
C LYS A 441 12.09 34.76 9.16
N ASN A 442 11.44 34.50 8.02
CA ASN A 442 10.52 35.45 7.41
C ASN A 442 9.26 35.68 8.27
N GLU A 443 8.80 34.68 9.02
CA GLU A 443 7.70 34.84 9.98
C GLU A 443 8.11 35.70 11.18
N GLU A 444 9.31 35.50 11.74
CA GLU A 444 9.90 36.36 12.79
C GLU A 444 10.05 37.82 12.30
N GLU A 445 10.59 38.01 11.10
CA GLU A 445 10.69 39.33 10.47
C GLU A 445 9.30 39.97 10.25
N SER A 446 8.29 39.20 9.83
CA SER A 446 6.90 39.68 9.70
C SER A 446 6.28 40.08 11.03
N GLN A 447 6.57 39.35 12.12
CA GLN A 447 6.10 39.70 13.46
C GLN A 447 6.73 41.00 13.96
N ASN A 448 8.04 41.17 13.77
CA ASN A 448 8.76 42.41 14.10
C ASN A 448 8.22 43.61 13.32
N VAL A 449 7.95 43.46 12.02
CA VAL A 449 7.33 44.52 11.21
C VAL A 449 5.94 44.91 11.73
N ARG A 450 5.11 43.93 12.14
CA ARG A 450 3.79 44.22 12.74
C ARG A 450 3.90 44.97 14.07
N ALA A 451 4.84 44.58 14.93
CA ALA A 451 5.10 45.28 16.19
C ALA A 451 5.55 46.74 15.94
N ASN A 452 6.44 46.96 14.97
CA ASN A 452 6.87 48.31 14.59
C ASN A 452 5.71 49.16 14.03
N ILE A 453 4.84 48.59 13.20
CA ILE A 453 3.63 49.28 12.71
C ILE A 453 2.70 49.67 13.87
N HIS A 454 2.47 48.76 14.81
CA HIS A 454 1.63 49.05 15.99
C HIS A 454 2.21 50.21 16.83
N ASN A 455 3.51 50.19 17.09
CA ASN A 455 4.19 51.25 17.86
C ASN A 455 4.12 52.61 17.13
N LEU A 456 4.34 52.63 15.81
CA LEU A 456 4.17 53.85 15.01
C LEU A 456 2.74 54.38 15.06
N GLN A 457 1.74 53.48 15.00
CA GLN A 457 0.34 53.86 15.07
C GLN A 457 -0.03 54.47 16.44
N GLN A 458 0.48 53.88 17.53
CA GLN A 458 0.32 54.45 18.87
C GLN A 458 0.97 55.84 19.00
N ASN A 459 2.20 56.02 18.50
CA ASN A 459 2.87 57.33 18.51
C ASN A 459 2.07 58.40 17.75
N ILE A 460 1.48 58.05 16.60
CA ILE A 460 0.62 58.94 15.81
C ILE A 460 -0.66 59.30 16.59
N ASP A 461 -1.26 58.35 17.30
CA ASP A 461 -2.44 58.62 18.15
C ASP A 461 -2.10 59.52 19.36
N GLU A 462 -0.89 59.38 19.92
CA GLU A 462 -0.38 60.24 20.99
C GLU A 462 -0.07 61.67 20.51
N GLU A 463 0.59 61.83 19.35
CA GLU A 463 0.84 63.15 18.74
C GLU A 463 -0.45 63.87 18.33
N ASN A 464 -1.45 63.13 17.81
CA ASN A 464 -2.78 63.66 17.53
C ASN A 464 -3.52 64.13 18.79
N ARG A 465 -3.26 63.53 19.97
CA ARG A 465 -3.80 64.03 21.25
C ARG A 465 -3.10 65.32 21.67
N SER A 466 -1.79 65.44 21.52
CA SER A 466 -1.06 66.70 21.78
C SER A 466 -1.50 67.85 20.86
N SER A 467 -1.98 67.55 19.64
CA SER A 467 -2.62 68.54 18.77
C SER A 467 -3.90 69.17 19.37
N SER A 468 -4.53 68.52 20.36
CA SER A 468 -5.66 69.12 21.09
C SER A 468 -5.24 70.27 22.03
N ASP A 469 -4.00 70.28 22.53
CA ASP A 469 -3.45 71.38 23.33
C ASP A 469 -3.16 72.61 22.45
N ILE A 470 -2.82 72.40 21.17
CA ILE A 470 -2.72 73.48 20.16
C ILE A 470 -4.10 74.12 19.92
N LYS A 471 -5.18 73.35 20.01
CA LYS A 471 -6.56 73.88 19.91
C LYS A 471 -6.94 74.68 21.16
N TYR A 472 -6.50 74.27 22.35
CA TYR A 472 -6.73 75.00 23.60
C TYR A 472 -5.99 76.35 23.63
N THR A 473 -4.67 76.33 23.39
CA THR A 473 -3.84 77.54 23.32
C THR A 473 -4.30 78.54 22.25
N LYS A 474 -4.84 78.06 21.12
CA LYS A 474 -5.48 78.93 20.11
C LYS A 474 -6.71 79.67 20.68
N GLY A 475 -7.51 79.02 21.52
CA GLY A 475 -8.63 79.65 22.23
C GLY A 475 -8.18 80.67 23.27
N GLU A 476 -7.09 80.39 24.00
CA GLU A 476 -6.48 81.34 24.94
C GLU A 476 -5.96 82.61 24.23
N ILE A 477 -5.29 82.44 23.09
CA ILE A 477 -4.81 83.56 22.25
C ILE A 477 -5.99 84.43 21.78
N GLU A 478 -7.11 83.82 21.42
CA GLU A 478 -8.31 84.54 20.97
C GLU A 478 -9.00 85.29 22.13
N PHE A 479 -9.01 84.71 23.34
CA PHE A 479 -9.43 85.39 24.56
C PHE A 479 -8.51 86.57 24.94
N VAL A 480 -7.19 86.39 24.85
CA VAL A 480 -6.20 87.47 25.11
C VAL A 480 -6.36 88.61 24.10
N LYS A 481 -6.54 88.31 22.81
CA LYS A 481 -6.84 89.34 21.78
C LYS A 481 -8.07 90.16 22.14
N LYS A 482 -9.14 89.50 22.62
CA LYS A 482 -10.37 90.18 23.05
C LYS A 482 -10.11 91.11 24.24
N ARG A 483 -9.34 90.67 25.25
CA ARG A 483 -8.92 91.53 26.38
C ARG A 483 -8.09 92.73 25.94
N ILE A 484 -7.15 92.56 25.01
CA ILE A 484 -6.34 93.65 24.46
C ILE A 484 -7.23 94.69 23.75
N SER A 485 -8.24 94.24 23.00
CA SER A 485 -9.21 95.14 22.36
C SER A 485 -9.95 96.02 23.38
N THR A 486 -10.44 95.44 24.47
CA THR A 486 -11.13 96.18 25.55
C THR A 486 -10.19 97.13 26.30
N ILE A 487 -8.93 96.74 26.52
CA ILE A 487 -7.93 97.64 27.12
C ILE A 487 -7.69 98.85 26.21
N ASN A 488 -7.56 98.65 24.89
CA ASN A 488 -7.38 99.75 23.94
C ASN A 488 -8.59 100.70 23.87
N GLU A 489 -9.81 100.20 24.10
CA GLU A 489 -11.01 101.04 24.22
C GLU A 489 -10.97 101.90 25.49
N HIS A 490 -10.58 101.34 26.63
CA HIS A 490 -10.39 102.11 27.88
C HIS A 490 -9.26 103.14 27.76
N VAL A 491 -8.15 102.83 27.08
CA VAL A 491 -7.06 103.79 26.83
C VAL A 491 -7.57 105.01 26.05
N LYS A 492 -8.36 104.80 24.98
CA LYS A 492 -8.98 105.90 24.23
C LYS A 492 -9.95 106.75 25.06
N GLN A 493 -10.64 106.14 26.03
CA GLN A 493 -11.50 106.89 26.96
C GLN A 493 -10.66 107.78 27.88
N LEU A 494 -9.58 107.25 28.47
CA LEU A 494 -8.64 108.01 29.30
C LEU A 494 -7.92 109.12 28.51
N GLU A 495 -7.55 108.89 27.24
CA GLU A 495 -6.99 109.91 26.36
C GLU A 495 -7.97 111.08 26.14
N ASN A 496 -9.26 110.78 25.92
CA ASN A 496 -10.31 111.80 25.80
C ASN A 496 -10.55 112.55 27.13
N GLU A 497 -10.53 111.86 28.27
CA GLU A 497 -10.63 112.50 29.59
C GLU A 497 -9.45 113.46 29.85
N PHE A 498 -8.23 113.03 29.52
CA PHE A 498 -7.03 113.85 29.67
C PHE A 498 -7.08 115.12 28.80
N MET A 499 -7.54 115.00 27.56
CA MET A 499 -7.73 116.15 26.65
C MET A 499 -8.75 117.18 27.17
N ASN A 500 -9.66 116.80 28.06
CA ASN A 500 -10.61 117.72 28.70
C ASN A 500 -10.03 118.40 29.95
N ILE A 501 -9.04 117.81 30.63
CA ILE A 501 -8.40 118.39 31.83
C ILE A 501 -7.52 119.59 31.47
N GLU A 502 -6.83 119.56 30.32
CA GLU A 502 -5.95 120.65 29.89
C GLU A 502 -6.65 122.02 29.73
N PRO A 503 -7.83 122.15 29.07
CA PRO A 503 -8.55 123.42 29.04
C PRO A 503 -9.09 123.85 30.42
N GLU A 504 -9.50 122.92 31.30
CA GLU A 504 -9.88 123.25 32.68
C GLU A 504 -8.71 123.84 33.48
N LEU A 505 -7.52 123.24 33.37
CA LEU A 505 -6.31 123.73 34.03
C LEU A 505 -5.90 125.12 33.52
N ASN A 506 -6.04 125.36 32.22
CA ASN A 506 -5.81 126.67 31.60
C ASN A 506 -6.82 127.74 32.07
N GLN A 507 -8.08 127.36 32.30
CA GLN A 507 -9.10 128.24 32.88
C GLN A 507 -8.75 128.59 34.34
N ILE A 508 -8.35 127.61 35.16
CA ILE A 508 -7.92 127.83 36.55
C ILE A 508 -6.70 128.77 36.60
N SER A 509 -5.70 128.54 35.74
CA SER A 509 -4.50 129.39 35.61
C SER A 509 -4.86 130.83 35.23
N SER A 510 -5.84 131.01 34.32
CA SER A 510 -6.34 132.33 33.93
C SER A 510 -7.06 133.04 35.08
N ASN A 511 -7.89 132.32 35.83
CA ASN A 511 -8.56 132.85 37.04
C ASN A 511 -7.53 133.27 38.10
N PHE A 512 -6.46 132.49 38.31
CA PHE A 512 -5.40 132.83 39.27
C PHE A 512 -4.64 134.11 38.89
N LYS A 513 -4.37 134.34 37.59
CA LYS A 513 -3.76 135.59 37.11
C LYS A 513 -4.61 136.83 37.41
N ILE A 514 -5.94 136.71 37.35
CA ILE A 514 -6.86 137.80 37.71
C ILE A 514 -6.74 138.11 39.21
N VAL A 515 -6.88 137.10 40.07
CA VAL A 515 -6.75 137.26 41.53
C VAL A 515 -5.40 137.83 41.94
N TYR A 516 -4.30 137.39 41.30
CA TYR A 516 -2.96 137.91 41.57
C TYR A 516 -2.83 139.41 41.21
N LYS A 517 -3.47 139.85 40.12
CA LYS A 517 -3.49 141.26 39.72
C LYS A 517 -4.24 142.11 40.74
N ASP A 518 -5.43 141.67 41.16
CA ASP A 518 -6.23 142.38 42.17
C ASP A 518 -5.48 142.52 43.49
N LEU A 519 -4.74 141.48 43.91
CA LEU A 519 -3.88 141.51 45.09
C LEU A 519 -2.74 142.54 44.96
N CYS A 520 -2.11 142.64 43.78
CA CYS A 520 -1.06 143.63 43.52
C CYS A 520 -1.61 145.07 43.55
N ASP A 521 -2.80 145.31 42.97
CA ASP A 521 -3.43 146.62 42.99
C ASP A 521 -3.95 147.01 44.38
N PHE A 522 -4.31 146.04 45.23
CA PHE A 522 -4.55 146.27 46.66
C PHE A 522 -3.26 146.63 47.42
N ALA A 523 -2.16 145.91 47.18
CA ALA A 523 -0.87 146.20 47.80
C ALA A 523 -0.34 147.61 47.46
N ARG A 524 -0.52 148.07 46.21
CA ARG A 524 -0.22 149.46 45.80
C ARG A 524 -1.00 150.49 46.61
N LYS A 525 -2.32 150.28 46.80
CA LYS A 525 -3.15 151.19 47.61
C LYS A 525 -2.69 151.30 49.06
N LEU A 526 -2.17 150.22 49.65
CA LEU A 526 -1.57 150.27 50.99
C LEU A 526 -0.28 151.10 51.02
N ILE A 527 0.58 150.95 50.01
CA ILE A 527 1.81 151.75 49.87
C ILE A 527 1.48 153.25 49.76
N ASP A 528 0.45 153.64 49.01
CA ASP A 528 0.04 155.06 48.88
C ASP A 528 -0.57 155.68 50.15
N ILE A 529 -1.01 154.85 51.11
CA ILE A 529 -1.59 155.31 52.39
C ILE A 529 -0.48 155.54 53.43
N GLN A 530 0.59 154.72 53.41
CA GLN A 530 1.64 154.72 54.43
C GLN A 530 2.34 156.09 54.61
N PRO A 531 2.70 156.86 53.55
CA PRO A 531 3.27 158.20 53.69
C PRO A 531 2.32 159.20 54.34
N LYS A 532 1.01 159.10 54.07
CA LYS A 532 -0.01 160.02 54.60
C LYS A 532 -0.21 159.86 56.11
N ILE A 533 -0.04 158.62 56.61
CA ILE A 533 -0.02 158.35 58.05
C ILE A 533 1.22 158.97 58.68
N LEU A 534 2.41 158.75 58.08
CA LEU A 534 3.67 159.29 58.58
C LEU A 534 3.68 160.83 58.61
N GLU A 535 3.16 161.49 57.57
CA GLU A 535 3.03 162.94 57.49
C GLU A 535 2.15 163.50 58.63
N LYS A 536 1.01 162.86 58.91
CA LYS A 536 0.13 163.24 60.02
C LYS A 536 0.80 163.03 61.38
N GLN A 537 1.67 162.03 61.49
CA GLN A 537 2.41 161.72 62.73
C GLN A 537 3.54 162.73 62.99
N LEU A 538 4.19 163.24 61.95
CA LEU A 538 5.13 164.37 62.05
C LEU A 538 4.42 165.66 62.48
N GLN A 539 3.28 166.00 61.87
CA GLN A 539 2.47 167.17 62.24
C GLN A 539 2.03 167.16 63.72
N ILE A 540 1.81 165.98 64.32
CA ILE A 540 1.50 165.84 65.74
C ILE A 540 2.73 166.12 66.64
N ASN A 541 3.93 165.72 66.21
CA ASN A 541 5.16 165.96 66.96
C ASN A 541 5.56 167.45 66.94
N ASP A 542 5.40 168.13 65.80
CA ASP A 542 5.69 169.56 65.69
C ASP A 542 4.82 170.39 66.64
N CYS A 543 3.52 170.10 66.71
CA CYS A 543 2.59 170.71 67.67
C CYS A 543 2.99 170.45 69.14
N HIS A 544 3.49 169.26 69.48
CA HIS A 544 3.97 168.98 70.84
C HIS A 544 5.20 169.83 71.21
N HIS A 545 6.12 170.06 70.26
CA HIS A 545 7.28 170.91 70.51
C HIS A 545 6.88 172.39 70.71
N GLU A 546 5.96 172.90 69.89
CA GLU A 546 5.48 174.28 70.02
C GLU A 546 4.78 174.52 71.38
N ILE A 547 4.00 173.56 71.87
CA ILE A 547 3.37 173.63 73.20
C ILE A 547 4.42 173.73 74.31
N ALA A 548 5.45 172.87 74.29
CA ALA A 548 6.50 172.85 75.32
C ALA A 548 7.28 174.17 75.38
N GLU A 549 7.56 174.79 74.22
CA GLU A 549 8.26 176.09 74.15
C GLU A 549 7.41 177.22 74.78
N LYS A 550 6.08 177.21 74.59
CA LYS A 550 5.20 178.20 75.23
C LYS A 550 5.10 178.04 76.75
N GLU A 551 5.14 176.81 77.27
CA GLU A 551 5.14 176.56 78.72
C GLU A 551 6.37 177.14 79.41
N ASP A 552 7.56 176.99 78.82
CA ASP A 552 8.80 177.53 79.39
C ASP A 552 8.88 179.06 79.35
N ILE A 553 8.36 179.69 78.29
CA ILE A 553 8.20 181.16 78.23
C ILE A 553 7.30 181.64 79.38
N TYR A 554 6.19 180.95 79.64
CA TYR A 554 5.27 181.32 80.72
C TYR A 554 5.89 181.16 82.11
N ARG A 555 6.66 180.08 82.33
CA ARG A 555 7.44 179.85 83.57
C ARG A 555 8.39 181.02 83.87
N ASN A 556 9.19 181.41 82.87
CA ASN A 556 10.21 182.46 83.00
C ASN A 556 9.61 183.84 83.34
N TYR A 557 8.43 184.17 82.79
CA TYR A 557 7.74 185.43 83.06
C TYR A 557 7.27 185.57 84.53
N VAL A 558 6.85 184.47 85.15
CA VAL A 558 6.34 184.46 86.54
C VAL A 558 7.46 184.64 87.56
N GLU A 559 8.63 184.05 87.34
CA GLU A 559 9.77 184.17 88.25
C GLU A 559 10.33 185.60 88.33
N GLN A 560 10.49 186.27 87.19
CA GLN A 560 11.05 187.63 87.15
C GLN A 560 10.17 188.65 87.88
N ARG A 561 8.85 188.53 87.77
CA ARG A 561 7.89 189.47 88.36
C ARG A 561 7.85 189.39 89.90
N SER A 562 8.09 188.21 90.45
CA SER A 562 8.10 187.97 91.91
C SER A 562 9.28 188.67 92.61
N LYS A 563 10.43 188.79 91.91
CA LYS A 563 11.68 189.32 92.49
C LYS A 563 11.64 190.85 92.70
N PHE A 564 11.00 191.59 91.80
CA PHE A 564 10.99 193.06 91.81
C PHE A 564 10.11 193.67 92.92
N THR A 565 9.12 192.92 93.43
CA THR A 565 8.15 193.43 94.41
C THR A 565 8.70 193.44 95.84
N ILE A 566 9.76 192.68 96.12
CA ILE A 566 10.31 192.50 97.47
C ILE A 566 11.31 193.61 97.83
N ASP A 567 12.19 194.00 96.90
CA ASP A 567 13.27 194.97 97.18
C ASP A 567 12.77 196.40 97.49
N ALA A 568 11.62 196.81 96.94
CA ALA A 568 11.11 198.17 97.11
C ALA A 568 10.53 198.46 98.51
N TYR A 569 10.14 197.44 99.28
CA TYR A 569 9.36 197.62 100.52
C TYR A 569 10.23 197.95 101.76
N ILE A 570 11.57 197.94 101.63
CA ILE A 570 12.49 197.91 102.78
C ILE A 570 13.01 199.31 103.20
N HIS A 571 12.88 200.36 102.38
CA HIS A 571 13.72 201.57 102.53
C HIS A 571 13.14 202.78 103.30
N PHE A 572 11.89 202.80 103.80
CA PHE A 572 11.22 204.05 104.22
C PHE A 572 10.62 204.19 105.65
N TYR A 573 10.78 203.25 106.60
CA TYR A 573 10.26 203.40 107.98
C TYR A 573 11.11 202.73 109.09
N PRO A 574 11.57 203.50 110.12
CA PRO A 574 12.10 202.98 111.39
C PRO A 574 11.46 203.60 112.66
N LYS A 575 11.36 202.85 113.78
CA LYS A 575 11.11 203.37 115.17
C LYS A 575 11.08 202.24 116.22
N PRO A 576 11.32 202.51 117.53
CA PRO A 576 12.45 203.25 118.16
C PRO A 576 13.67 202.34 118.53
N GLU A 577 14.56 202.77 119.44
CA GLU A 577 15.79 202.06 119.88
C GLU A 577 15.56 201.22 121.17
N THR A 578 16.29 200.14 121.49
CA THR A 578 17.38 199.40 120.81
C THR A 578 16.85 198.31 119.85
N LYS A 579 15.78 198.61 119.09
CA LYS A 579 14.80 197.59 118.63
C LYS A 579 15.12 197.02 117.25
N THR A 580 16.39 196.88 116.94
CA THR A 580 16.85 196.24 115.71
C THR A 580 16.75 194.72 115.83
N ILE A 581 16.39 194.05 114.73
CA ILE A 581 16.26 192.58 114.58
C ILE A 581 14.89 192.01 115.03
N GLU A 582 13.77 192.69 114.69
CA GLU A 582 12.44 192.06 114.71
C GLU A 582 12.17 191.26 113.42
N GLU A 583 12.16 189.92 113.58
CA GLU A 583 11.12 188.97 113.11
C GLU A 583 10.50 189.08 111.70
N LYS A 584 11.27 189.51 110.69
CA LYS A 584 10.83 189.62 109.28
C LYS A 584 10.95 188.33 108.46
#